data_AF-A0A6B0BD09-F1
#
_entry.id   AF-A0A6B0BD09-F1
#
_cell.length_a   1.000
_cell.length_b   1.000
_cell.length_c   1.000
_cell.angle_alpha   90.00
_cell.angle_beta   90.00
_cell.angle_gamma   90.00
#
_symmetry.space_group_name_H-M   'P 1'
#
loop_
_entity.id
_entity.type
_entity.pdbx_description
1 polymer ?
#
loop_
_entity_poly.entity_id
_entity_poly.type
_entity_poly.pdbx_seq_one_letter_code
_entity_poly.pdbx_strand_id
1 'polypeptide(L)'
;ISIILWLLIGVVFFLGDFIFKYTDWGITKATIVHFITTYVGFLPLAILAGWFPLTINYLIIFTIIFIVVYTLIWIIQFFKNKNYVDTINEQLKQLK
;
A
#
# COMPACT_ATOMS: atom_id res chain seq x y z
N ILE A 1 -4.19 -24.24 10.43
CA ILE A 1 -3.04 -23.30 10.45
C ILE A 1 -3.11 -22.34 9.25
N SER A 2 -3.17 -22.84 8.01
CA SER A 2 -3.24 -21.99 6.82
C SER A 2 -4.43 -21.01 6.79
N ILE A 3 -5.63 -21.44 7.22
CA ILE A 3 -6.82 -20.57 7.27
C ILE A 3 -6.60 -19.33 8.16
N ILE A 4 -5.92 -19.50 9.30
CA ILE A 4 -5.64 -18.40 10.23
C ILE A 4 -4.66 -17.41 9.61
N LEU A 5 -3.62 -17.91 8.92
CA LEU A 5 -2.65 -17.04 8.22
C LEU A 5 -3.33 -16.22 7.11
N TRP A 6 -4.18 -16.84 6.30
CA TRP A 6 -4.93 -16.13 5.26
C TRP A 6 -5.88 -15.08 5.83
N LEU A 7 -6.56 -15.39 6.94
CA LEU A 7 -7.40 -14.41 7.65
C LEU A 7 -6.57 -13.23 8.17
N LEU A 8 -5.42 -13.48 8.79
CA LEU A 8 -4.55 -12.41 9.31
C LEU A 8 -4.00 -11.53 8.19
N ILE A 9 -3.62 -12.12 7.05
CA ILE A 9 -3.23 -11.36 5.85
C ILE A 9 -4.38 -10.44 5.43
N GLY A 10 -5.61 -10.97 5.33
CA GLY A 10 -6.80 -10.18 5.01
C GLY A 10 -7.02 -9.03 5.99
N VAL A 11 -6.88 -9.28 7.29
CA VAL A 11 -7.01 -8.25 8.35
C VAL A 11 -5.96 -7.15 8.19
N VAL A 12 -4.70 -7.48 7.90
CA VAL A 12 -3.63 -6.48 7.71
C VAL A 12 -3.98 -5.53 6.55
N PHE A 13 -4.42 -6.05 5.42
CA PHE A 13 -4.79 -5.23 4.26
C PHE A 13 -6.09 -4.45 4.50
N PHE A 14 -7.07 -5.05 5.18
CA PHE A 14 -8.30 -4.36 5.56
C PHE A 14 -8.03 -3.17 6.48
N LEU A 15 -7.20 -3.35 7.51
CA LEU A 15 -6.80 -2.26 8.40
C LEU A 15 -5.95 -1.21 7.68
N GLY A 16 -5.12 -1.62 6.72
CA GLY A 16 -4.38 -0.70 5.85
C GLY A 16 -5.31 0.29 5.13
N ASP A 17 -6.43 -0.18 4.59
CA ASP A 17 -7.38 0.64 3.83
C ASP A 17 -7.94 1.83 4.64
N PHE A 18 -7.99 1.72 5.97
CA PHE A 18 -8.41 2.84 6.84
C PHE A 18 -7.52 4.07 6.69
N ILE A 19 -6.25 3.89 6.34
CA ILE A 19 -5.30 4.99 6.12
C ILE A 19 -5.79 5.89 4.98
N PHE A 20 -6.37 5.32 3.92
CA PHE A 20 -6.89 6.12 2.80
C PHE A 20 -8.30 6.67 3.06
N LYS A 21 -9.11 6.02 3.90
CA LYS A 21 -10.50 6.41 4.15
C LYS A 21 -10.70 7.45 5.23
N TYR A 22 -9.90 7.40 6.30
CA TYR A 22 -10.14 8.18 7.51
C TYR A 22 -9.03 9.19 7.82
N THR A 23 -8.11 9.42 6.87
CA THR A 23 -7.08 10.46 7.02
C THR A 23 -7.17 11.47 5.88
N ASP A 24 -7.04 12.75 6.20
CA ASP A 24 -6.93 13.84 5.22
C ASP A 24 -5.50 13.96 4.64
N TRP A 25 -4.74 12.86 4.67
CA TRP A 25 -3.35 12.88 4.25
C TRP A 25 -3.24 12.93 2.73
N GLY A 26 -2.27 13.72 2.25
CA GLY A 26 -1.89 13.70 0.85
C GLY A 26 -1.48 12.29 0.39
N ILE A 27 -1.69 12.00 -0.89
CA ILE A 27 -1.59 10.65 -1.45
C ILE A 27 -0.25 9.95 -1.17
N THR A 28 0.84 10.71 -1.17
CA THR A 28 2.18 10.20 -0.88
C THR A 28 2.33 9.79 0.58
N LYS A 29 1.85 10.62 1.53
CA LYS A 29 1.91 10.28 2.97
C LYS A 29 1.05 9.05 3.27
N ALA A 30 -0.18 9.01 2.78
CA ALA A 30 -1.07 7.86 2.95
C ALA A 30 -0.43 6.57 2.39
N THR A 31 0.17 6.63 1.20
CA THR A 31 0.82 5.46 0.58
C THR A 31 2.04 4.97 1.36
N ILE A 32 2.88 5.89 1.88
CA ILE A 32 4.05 5.52 2.69
C ILE A 32 3.62 4.82 3.98
N VAL A 33 2.63 5.37 4.68
CA VAL A 33 2.16 4.76 5.93
C VAL A 33 1.48 3.42 5.67
N HIS A 34 0.71 3.31 4.59
CA HIS A 34 0.12 2.05 4.15
C HIS A 34 1.19 1.01 3.81
N PHE A 35 2.23 1.41 3.08
CA PHE A 35 3.38 0.57 2.77
C PHE A 35 4.04 0.02 4.04
N ILE A 36 4.37 0.88 5.00
CA ILE A 36 5.04 0.45 6.24
C ILE A 36 4.13 -0.50 7.03
N THR A 37 2.86 -0.13 7.20
CA THR A 37 1.90 -0.91 8.00
C THR A 37 1.70 -2.31 7.41
N THR A 38 1.47 -2.38 6.11
CA THR A 38 1.26 -3.66 5.42
C THR A 38 2.55 -4.47 5.32
N TYR A 39 3.71 -3.83 5.11
CA TYR A 39 4.99 -4.54 5.07
C TYR A 39 5.32 -5.19 6.42
N VAL A 40 5.19 -4.43 7.52
CA VAL A 40 5.44 -4.93 8.89
C VAL A 40 4.42 -6.00 9.29
N GLY A 41 3.16 -5.89 8.84
CA GLY A 41 2.15 -6.92 9.10
C GLY A 41 2.33 -8.17 8.24
N PHE A 42 2.71 -8.02 6.98
CA PHE A 42 2.77 -9.11 6.01
C PHE A 42 4.06 -9.91 6.08
N LEU A 43 5.21 -9.27 6.36
CA LEU A 43 6.50 -9.94 6.41
C LEU A 43 6.54 -11.07 7.47
N PRO A 44 6.12 -10.88 8.72
CA PRO A 44 6.06 -11.97 9.71
C PRO A 44 5.10 -13.08 9.31
N LEU A 45 3.96 -12.73 8.67
CA LEU A 45 2.98 -13.71 8.22
C LEU A 45 3.54 -14.57 7.07
N ALA A 46 4.29 -13.98 6.13
CA ALA A 46 4.95 -14.71 5.06
C ALA A 46 6.04 -15.65 5.58
N ILE A 47 6.76 -15.24 6.63
CA ILE A 47 7.73 -16.08 7.35
C ILE A 47 7.02 -17.26 8.02
N LEU A 48 5.93 -17.00 8.77
CA LEU A 48 5.15 -18.04 9.44
C LEU A 48 4.48 -19.01 8.47
N ALA A 49 4.14 -18.54 7.26
CA ALA A 49 3.61 -19.37 6.19
C ALA A 49 4.67 -20.23 5.50
N GLY A 50 5.97 -20.01 5.77
CA GLY A 50 7.07 -20.75 5.16
C GLY A 50 7.23 -20.51 3.67
N TRP A 51 6.82 -19.33 3.17
CA TRP A 51 6.85 -19.03 1.73
C TRP A 51 8.26 -18.92 1.15
N PHE A 52 9.25 -18.59 1.98
CA PHE A 52 10.65 -18.50 1.57
C PHE A 52 11.60 -18.88 2.71
N PRO A 53 12.84 -19.32 2.40
CA PRO A 53 13.86 -19.57 3.40
C PRO A 53 14.24 -18.29 4.14
N LEU A 54 14.41 -18.38 5.47
CA LEU A 54 14.85 -17.27 6.33
C LEU A 54 16.35 -16.95 6.13
N THR A 55 16.71 -16.49 4.94
CA THR A 55 18.04 -15.96 4.64
C THR A 55 17.94 -14.54 4.11
N ILE A 56 19.01 -13.77 4.30
CA ILE A 56 19.04 -12.34 3.96
C ILE A 56 18.72 -12.09 2.47
N ASN A 57 19.13 -13.00 1.58
CA ASN A 57 18.90 -12.87 0.14
C ASN A 57 17.40 -12.88 -0.19
N TYR A 58 16.62 -13.80 0.39
CA TYR A 58 15.18 -13.85 0.13
C TYR A 58 14.44 -12.67 0.76
N LEU A 59 14.89 -12.18 1.93
CA LEU A 59 14.34 -10.95 2.52
C LEU A 59 14.55 -9.74 1.62
N ILE A 60 15.75 -9.59 1.04
CA ILE A 60 16.05 -8.50 0.10
C ILE A 60 15.17 -8.61 -1.15
N ILE A 61 15.09 -9.80 -1.76
CA ILE A 61 14.26 -10.03 -2.96
C ILE A 61 12.79 -9.71 -2.67
N PHE A 62 12.26 -10.19 -1.55
CA PHE A 62 10.89 -9.92 -1.11
C PHE A 62 10.64 -8.42 -0.93
N THR A 63 11.58 -7.71 -0.27
CA THR A 63 11.50 -6.26 -0.08
C THR A 63 11.48 -5.52 -1.40
N ILE A 64 12.33 -5.90 -2.36
CA ILE A 64 12.41 -5.28 -3.69
C ILE A 64 11.09 -5.47 -4.44
N ILE A 65 10.55 -6.69 -4.46
CA ILE A 65 9.26 -6.98 -5.10
C ILE A 65 8.16 -6.10 -4.48
N PHE A 66 8.14 -6.01 -3.15
CA PHE A 66 7.14 -5.21 -2.43
C PHE A 66 7.25 -3.71 -2.77
N ILE A 67 8.48 -3.17 -2.85
CA ILE A 67 8.75 -1.78 -3.29
C ILE A 67 8.27 -1.55 -4.72
N VAL A 68 8.57 -2.46 -5.66
CA VAL A 68 8.18 -2.32 -7.07
C VAL A 68 6.66 -2.28 -7.20
N VAL A 69 5.95 -3.22 -6.57
CA VAL A 69 4.48 -3.27 -6.59
C VAL A 69 3.89 -1.96 -6.04
N TYR A 70 4.39 -1.47 -4.92
CA TYR A 70 3.91 -0.23 -4.33
C TYR A 70 4.24 1.00 -5.16
N THR A 71 5.40 1.02 -5.81
CA THR A 71 5.77 2.11 -6.72
C THR A 71 4.79 2.18 -7.88
N LEU A 72 4.42 1.03 -8.47
CA LEU A 72 3.42 0.97 -9.54
C LEU A 72 2.04 1.46 -9.08
N ILE A 73 1.57 0.99 -7.92
CA ILE A 73 0.29 1.42 -7.34
C ILE A 73 0.30 2.93 -7.07
N TRP A 74 1.38 3.45 -6.49
CA TRP A 74 1.52 4.88 -6.21
C TRP A 74 1.47 5.72 -7.49
N ILE A 75 2.15 5.29 -8.56
CA ILE A 75 2.12 5.98 -9.86
C ILE A 75 0.68 6.08 -10.38
N ILE A 76 -0.06 4.97 -10.39
CA ILE A 76 -1.45 4.94 -10.86
C ILE A 76 -2.29 5.91 -10.02
N GLN A 77 -2.14 5.86 -8.71
CA GLN A 77 -2.92 6.69 -7.79
C GLN A 77 -2.55 8.18 -7.90
N PHE A 78 -1.28 8.49 -8.15
CA PHE A 78 -0.79 9.84 -8.37
C PHE A 78 -1.43 10.46 -9.61
N PHE A 79 -1.44 9.75 -10.74
CA PHE A 79 -2.08 10.26 -11.97
C PHE A 79 -3.58 10.45 -11.80
N LYS A 80 -4.27 9.53 -11.12
CA LYS A 80 -5.70 9.68 -10.80
C LYS A 80 -5.97 10.94 -9.97
N ASN A 81 -5.17 11.14 -8.91
CA ASN A 81 -5.34 12.30 -8.04
C ASN A 81 -4.99 13.61 -8.75
N LYS A 82 -3.96 13.60 -9.61
CA LYS A 82 -3.59 14.75 -10.43
C LYS A 82 -4.73 15.15 -11.37
N ASN A 83 -5.30 14.20 -12.10
CA ASN A 83 -6.42 14.46 -13.01
C ASN A 83 -7.63 15.03 -12.25
N TYR A 84 -7.93 14.50 -11.06
CA TYR A 84 -9.02 15.00 -10.22
C TYR A 84 -8.82 16.47 -9.81
N VAL A 85 -7.61 16.83 -9.37
CA VAL A 85 -7.27 18.22 -9.02
C VAL A 85 -7.33 19.13 -10.24
N ASP A 86 -6.85 18.68 -11.40
CA ASP A 86 -6.89 19.44 -12.63
C ASP A 86 -8.35 19.73 -13.08
N THR A 87 -9.25 18.74 -12.96
CA THR A 87 -10.69 18.93 -13.23
C THR A 87 -11.33 19.95 -12.29
N ILE A 88 -11.04 19.90 -10.99
CA ILE A 88 -11.57 20.89 -10.02
C ILE A 88 -11.07 22.30 -10.38
N ASN A 89 -9.79 22.43 -10.71
CA ASN A 89 -9.21 23.73 -11.07
C ASN A 89 -9.82 24.31 -12.35
N GLU A 90 -10.17 23.49 -13.33
CA GLU A 90 -10.87 23.93 -14.54
C GLU A 90 -12.28 24.43 -14.22
N GLN A 91 -13.03 23.71 -13.39
CA GLN A 91 -14.38 24.12 -12.95
C GLN A 91 -14.34 25.46 -12.20
N LEU A 92 -13.36 25.64 -11.30
CA LEU A 92 -13.18 26.90 -10.56
C LEU A 92 -12.84 28.08 -11.48
N LYS A 93 -12.07 27.86 -12.55
CA LYS A 93 -11.77 28.90 -13.55
C LYS A 93 -12.99 29.28 -14.39
N GLN A 94 -13.90 28.35 -14.65
CA GLN A 94 -15.15 28.64 -15.40
C GLN A 94 -16.19 29.38 -14.57
N LEU A 95 -16.16 29.23 -13.24
CA LEU A 95 -17.05 29.93 -12.31
C LEU A 95 -16.63 31.38 -12.03
N LYS A 96 -15.43 31.77 -12.47
CA LYS A 96 -14.82 33.09 -12.21
C LYS A 96 -14.87 33.96 -13.44
#